data_AF-A0A814LQJ4-F1
#
_entry.id   AF-A0A814LQJ4-F1
#
_cell.length_a   1.000
_cell.length_b   1.000
_cell.length_c   1.000
_cell.angle_alpha   90.00
_cell.angle_beta   90.00
_cell.angle_gamma   90.00
#
_symmetry.space_group_name_H-M   'P 1'
#
loop_
_entity.id
_entity.type
_entity.pdbx_description
1 polymer ?
#
loop_
_entity_poly.entity_id
_entity_poly.type
_entity_poly.pdbx_seq_one_letter_code
_entity_poly.pdbx_strand_id
1 'polypeptide(L)'
;MLPNIFHNGFLFHFSQAVCRQVQSKGLTTKYNEDEVFRLNVKQLIALAFAPLDQIITGFDLICDQFDDDADDLLEYFEKTCFGELKIS
;
A
#
# COMPACT_ATOMS: atom_id res chain seq x y z
N MET A 1 10.76 13.59 -1.01
CA MET A 1 9.62 14.37 -1.57
C MET A 1 9.16 15.42 -0.54
N LEU A 2 8.91 16.68 -0.95
CA LEU A 2 8.66 17.82 -0.03
C LEU A 2 7.30 17.74 0.71
N PRO A 3 7.19 18.26 1.94
CA PRO A 3 6.15 17.88 2.91
C PRO A 3 4.82 18.64 2.77
N ASN A 4 4.44 19.13 1.59
CA ASN A 4 3.23 19.97 1.49
C ASN A 4 2.46 19.94 0.15
N ILE A 5 2.67 18.94 -0.70
CA ILE A 5 1.90 18.79 -1.96
C ILE A 5 1.29 17.39 -2.05
N PHE A 6 0.38 17.07 -1.13
CA PHE A 6 -0.39 15.82 -1.17
C PHE A 6 -1.88 16.13 -1.15
N HIS A 7 -2.44 16.56 -2.28
CA HIS A 7 -3.88 16.74 -2.42
C HIS A 7 -4.34 16.06 -3.72
N ASN A 8 -5.05 14.94 -3.58
CA ASN A 8 -5.74 14.12 -4.59
C ASN A 8 -4.91 13.44 -5.69
N GLY A 9 -3.98 14.13 -6.34
CA GLY A 9 -3.21 13.56 -7.47
C GLY A 9 -2.31 12.39 -7.06
N PHE A 10 -1.59 12.55 -5.94
CA PHE A 10 -0.75 11.47 -5.40
C PHE A 10 -1.59 10.28 -4.95
N LEU A 11 -2.71 10.49 -4.23
CA LEU A 11 -3.60 9.40 -3.83
C LEU A 11 -4.10 8.63 -5.04
N PHE A 12 -4.55 9.34 -6.08
CA PHE A 12 -5.06 8.72 -7.29
C PHE A 12 -3.98 7.88 -8.00
N HIS A 13 -2.80 8.46 -8.24
CA HIS A 13 -1.70 7.76 -8.91
C HIS A 13 -1.15 6.60 -8.07
N PHE A 14 -1.04 6.78 -6.75
CA PHE A 14 -0.57 5.75 -5.83
C PHE A 14 -1.57 4.59 -5.73
N SER A 15 -2.86 4.88 -5.55
CA SER A 15 -3.92 3.87 -5.57
C SER A 15 -3.94 3.12 -6.90
N GLN A 16 -3.75 3.83 -8.01
CA GLN A 16 -3.66 3.21 -9.34
C GLN A 16 -2.44 2.29 -9.46
N ALA A 17 -1.28 2.68 -8.93
CA ALA A 17 -0.06 1.88 -8.94
C ALA A 17 -0.23 0.59 -8.11
N VAL A 18 -0.80 0.68 -6.90
CA VAL A 18 -1.11 -0.49 -6.06
C VAL A 18 -2.10 -1.43 -6.78
N CYS A 19 -3.17 -0.90 -7.37
CA CYS A 19 -4.10 -1.71 -8.15
C CYS A 19 -3.45 -2.41 -9.36
N ARG A 20 -2.48 -1.76 -10.02
CA ARG A 20 -1.71 -2.39 -11.09
C ARG A 20 -0.82 -3.53 -10.58
N GLN A 21 -0.30 -3.43 -9.36
CA GLN A 21 0.45 -4.54 -8.76
C GLN A 21 -0.45 -5.70 -8.36
N VAL A 22 -1.62 -5.44 -7.79
CA VAL A 22 -2.63 -6.48 -7.57
C VAL A 22 -2.93 -7.24 -8.88
N GLN A 23 -3.03 -6.51 -9.99
CA GLN A 23 -3.24 -7.13 -11.30
C GLN A 23 -2.02 -7.91 -11.80
N SER A 24 -0.82 -7.34 -11.72
CA SER A 24 0.42 -7.95 -12.24
C SER A 24 0.80 -9.23 -11.50
N LYS A 25 0.43 -9.34 -10.22
CA LYS A 25 0.71 -10.49 -9.36
C LYS A 25 -0.37 -11.57 -9.38
N GLY A 26 -1.39 -11.43 -10.25
CA GLY A 26 -2.47 -12.42 -10.36
C GLY A 26 -3.49 -12.37 -9.23
N LEU A 27 -3.45 -11.34 -8.38
CA LEU A 27 -4.34 -11.18 -7.21
C LEU A 27 -5.70 -10.55 -7.56
N THR A 28 -5.98 -10.33 -8.85
CA THR A 28 -7.22 -9.67 -9.32
C THR A 28 -8.48 -10.40 -8.85
N THR A 29 -8.52 -11.72 -8.97
CA THR A 29 -9.69 -12.52 -8.55
C THR A 29 -9.88 -12.41 -7.04
N LYS A 30 -8.81 -12.60 -6.25
CA LYS A 30 -8.82 -12.43 -4.80
C LYS A 30 -9.30 -11.04 -4.40
N TYR A 31 -8.81 -9.99 -5.02
CA TYR A 31 -9.27 -8.62 -4.78
C TYR A 31 -10.77 -8.39 -5.05
N ASN A 32 -11.34 -9.07 -6.04
CA ASN A 32 -12.75 -8.91 -6.38
C ASN A 32 -13.67 -9.76 -5.49
N GLU A 33 -13.23 -10.94 -5.09
CA GLU A 33 -14.07 -11.93 -4.42
C GLU A 33 -13.88 -11.96 -2.90
N ASP A 34 -12.70 -11.57 -2.40
CA ASP A 34 -12.35 -11.51 -0.99
C ASP A 34 -12.44 -10.07 -0.48
N GLU A 35 -13.45 -9.80 0.35
CA GLU A 35 -13.68 -8.48 0.92
C GLU A 35 -12.60 -8.08 1.93
N VAL A 36 -12.04 -9.05 2.67
CA VAL A 36 -11.00 -8.82 3.68
C VAL A 36 -9.71 -8.44 2.98
N PHE A 37 -9.27 -9.22 2.00
CA PHE A 37 -8.10 -8.89 1.19
C PHE A 37 -8.24 -7.51 0.53
N ARG A 38 -9.41 -7.22 -0.06
CA ARG A 38 -9.69 -5.91 -0.65
C ARG A 38 -9.63 -4.77 0.36
N LEU A 39 -10.11 -4.99 1.58
CA LEU A 39 -10.03 -4.01 2.66
C LEU A 39 -8.56 -3.76 3.05
N ASN A 40 -7.76 -4.82 3.20
CA ASN A 40 -6.35 -4.72 3.57
C ASN A 40 -5.55 -3.95 2.51
N VAL A 41 -5.81 -4.18 1.22
CA VAL A 41 -5.21 -3.40 0.12
C VAL A 41 -5.60 -1.92 0.19
N LYS A 42 -6.84 -1.59 0.55
CA LYS A 42 -7.26 -0.20 0.75
C LYS A 42 -6.61 0.43 1.97
N GLN A 43 -6.40 -0.34 3.05
CA GLN A 43 -5.68 0.13 4.23
C GLN A 43 -4.21 0.40 3.93
N LEU A 44 -3.54 -0.44 3.13
CA LEU A 44 -2.20 -0.14 2.61
C LEU A 44 -2.18 1.21 1.90
N ILE A 45 -3.11 1.44 0.96
CA ILE A 45 -3.21 2.73 0.25
C ILE A 45 -3.38 3.90 1.22
N ALA A 46 -4.22 3.75 2.25
CA ALA A 46 -4.47 4.77 3.25
C ALA A 46 -3.25 5.03 4.15
N LEU A 47 -2.42 4.01 4.41
CA LEU A 47 -1.23 4.11 5.24
C LEU A 47 -0.20 5.11 4.69
N ALA A 48 -0.16 5.33 3.37
CA ALA A 48 0.69 6.36 2.77
C ALA A 48 0.38 7.80 3.22
N PHE A 49 -0.73 8.01 3.93
CA PHE A 49 -1.13 9.30 4.51
C PHE A 49 -0.98 9.34 6.03
N ALA A 50 -0.57 8.24 6.66
CA ALA A 50 -0.30 8.24 8.09
C ALA A 50 0.95 9.06 8.41
N PRO A 51 1.02 9.67 9.61
CA PRO A 51 2.27 10.26 10.13
C PRO A 51 3.42 9.25 10.09
N LEU A 52 4.65 9.70 9.83
CA LEU A 52 5.83 8.83 9.65
C LEU A 52 6.06 7.87 10.82
N ASP A 53 5.81 8.34 12.05
CA ASP A 53 5.89 7.59 13.29
C ASP A 53 4.83 6.48 13.41
N GLN A 54 3.76 6.56 12.61
CA GLN A 54 2.65 5.61 12.58
C GLN A 54 2.69 4.69 11.35
N ILE A 55 3.38 5.09 10.26
CA ILE A 55 3.47 4.27 9.04
C ILE A 55 4.07 2.90 9.33
N ILE A 56 5.18 2.82 10.09
CA ILE A 56 5.86 1.54 10.38
C ILE A 56 4.91 0.61 11.16
N THR A 57 4.41 1.09 12.30
CA THR A 57 3.49 0.31 13.16
C THR A 57 2.22 -0.10 12.42
N GLY A 58 1.66 0.79 11.61
CA GLY A 58 0.47 0.50 10.81
C GLY A 58 0.76 -0.49 9.67
N PHE A 59 1.95 -0.46 9.08
CA PHE A 59 2.36 -1.41 8.05
C PHE A 59 2.43 -2.82 8.63
N ASP A 60 3.14 -2.98 9.76
CA ASP A 60 3.29 -4.28 10.42
C ASP A 60 1.94 -4.91 10.77
N LEU A 61 1.03 -4.10 11.34
CA LEU A 61 -0.34 -4.54 11.68
C LEU A 61 -1.17 -4.97 10.47
N ILE A 62 -0.92 -4.38 9.30
CA ILE A 62 -1.63 -4.70 8.06
C ILE A 62 -1.00 -5.93 7.39
N CYS A 63 0.32 -6.07 7.42
CA CYS A 63 1.04 -7.25 6.91
C CYS A 63 0.55 -8.54 7.55
N ASP A 64 0.33 -8.53 8.87
CA ASP A 64 -0.21 -9.69 9.61
C ASP A 64 -1.61 -10.14 9.17
N GLN A 65 -2.30 -9.34 8.35
CA GLN A 65 -3.66 -9.63 7.84
C GLN A 65 -3.64 -10.20 6.42
N PHE A 66 -2.48 -10.26 5.76
CA PHE A 66 -2.33 -10.85 4.44
C PHE A 66 -1.91 -12.33 4.55
N ASP A 67 -2.35 -13.12 3.58
CA ASP A 67 -1.78 -14.45 3.37
C ASP A 67 -0.45 -14.34 2.60
N ASP A 68 0.36 -15.40 2.65
CA ASP A 68 1.68 -15.51 2.00
C ASP A 68 1.67 -15.22 0.48
N ASP A 69 0.51 -15.27 -0.18
CA ASP A 69 0.37 -14.95 -1.61
C ASP A 69 0.49 -13.45 -1.93
N ALA A 70 0.57 -12.59 -0.92
CA ALA A 70 0.67 -11.15 -1.06
C ALA A 70 2.07 -10.57 -0.76
N ASP A 71 3.07 -11.40 -0.44
CA ASP A 71 4.43 -10.95 -0.08
C ASP A 71 5.03 -9.98 -1.11
N ASP A 72 4.88 -10.31 -2.39
CA ASP A 72 5.34 -9.49 -3.52
C ASP A 72 4.68 -8.10 -3.57
N LEU A 73 3.41 -8.00 -3.14
CA LEU A 73 2.67 -6.74 -3.06
C LEU A 73 3.13 -5.92 -1.86
N LEU A 74 3.35 -6.57 -0.71
CA LEU A 74 3.84 -5.94 0.52
C LEU A 74 5.25 -5.40 0.32
N GLU A 75 6.15 -6.17 -0.30
CA GLU A 75 7.51 -5.72 -0.61
C GLU A 75 7.51 -4.52 -1.57
N TYR A 76 6.63 -4.52 -2.58
CA TYR A 76 6.47 -3.37 -3.47
C TYR A 76 6.02 -2.12 -2.70
N PHE A 77 5.03 -2.28 -1.83
CA PHE A 77 4.51 -1.19 -1.01
C PHE A 77 5.61 -0.64 -0.10
N GLU A 78 6.31 -1.52 0.61
CA GLU A 78 7.41 -1.16 1.52
C GLU A 78 8.48 -0.35 0.76
N LYS A 79 8.94 -0.84 -0.39
CA LYS A 79 9.94 -0.14 -1.22
C LYS A 79 9.44 1.21 -1.72
N THR A 80 8.18 1.30 -2.12
CA THR A 80 7.61 2.53 -2.69
C THR A 80 7.37 3.58 -1.61
N CYS A 81 6.82 3.18 -0.46
CA CYS A 81 6.55 4.08 0.65
C CYS A 81 7.82 4.43 1.42
N PHE A 82 8.58 3.45 1.92
CA PHE A 82 9.77 3.71 2.73
C PHE A 82 11.01 4.09 1.91
N GLY A 83 11.09 3.70 0.63
CA GLY A 83 12.15 4.15 -0.27
C GLY A 83 12.11 5.66 -0.53
N GLU A 84 10.91 6.25 -0.63
CA GLU A 84 10.71 7.70 -0.71
C GLU A 84 10.99 8.41 0.63
N LEU A 85 10.84 7.72 1.77
CA LEU A 85 11.11 8.25 3.11
C LEU A 85 12.61 8.36 3.43
N LYS A 86 13.48 7.58 2.78
CA LYS A 86 14.94 7.66 2.97
C LYS A 86 15.61 8.85 2.25
N ILE A 87 14.85 9.69 1.54
CA ILE A 87 15.34 10.91 0.86
C ILE A 87 14.73 12.18 1.49
N SER A 88 14.77 12.26 2.82
CA SER A 88 14.33 13.41 3.63
C SER A 88 15.46 13.84 4.57
#